data_AF-A0A939Y0D1-F1
#
_entry.id   AF-A0A939Y0D1-F1
#
_cell.length_a   1.000
_cell.length_b   1.000
_cell.length_c   1.000
_cell.angle_alpha   90.00
_cell.angle_beta   90.00
_cell.angle_gamma   90.00
#
_symmetry.space_group_name_H-M   'P 1'
#
loop_
_entity.id
_entity.type
_entity.pdbx_description
1 polymer ?
#
loop_
_entity_poly.entity_id
_entity_poly.type
_entity_poly.pdbx_seq_one_letter_code
_entity_poly.pdbx_strand_id
1 'polypeptide(L)'
;MTIKEKIIKAVNDYVKKNGYETWMSKKEFYDFVNSCYEGNIKTQSLIPTDYCYNRYNFGWEGVWLLEYDENKKLFRLLGENYPYTGDVWHFPQGQSPYIYGHWSKGILKRYY
;
A
#
# COMPACT_ATOMS: atom_id res chain seq x y z
N MET A 1 -10.31 7.70 -15.36
CA MET A 1 -9.33 7.22 -14.37
C MET A 1 -9.47 5.72 -14.19
N THR A 2 -8.36 4.98 -14.26
CA THR A 2 -8.26 3.57 -13.89
C THR A 2 -8.43 3.40 -12.37
N ILE A 3 -8.64 2.15 -11.91
CA ILE A 3 -8.70 1.85 -10.46
C ILE A 3 -7.39 2.26 -9.77
N LYS A 4 -6.24 1.98 -10.40
CA LYS A 4 -4.91 2.35 -9.89
C LYS A 4 -4.80 3.87 -9.70
N GLU A 5 -5.19 4.65 -10.71
CA GLU A 5 -5.17 6.12 -10.63
C GLU A 5 -6.10 6.67 -9.55
N LYS A 6 -7.27 6.04 -9.36
CA LYS A 6 -8.21 6.40 -8.28
C LYS A 6 -7.60 6.20 -6.90
N ILE A 7 -6.90 5.09 -6.68
CA ILE A 7 -6.26 4.79 -5.40
C ILE A 7 -5.12 5.77 -5.14
N ILE A 8 -4.23 5.99 -6.11
CA ILE A 8 -3.10 6.93 -6.00
C ILE A 8 -3.61 8.31 -5.62
N LYS A 9 -4.60 8.83 -6.37
CA LYS A 9 -5.16 10.16 -6.11
C LYS A 9 -5.84 10.25 -4.74
N ALA A 10 -6.64 9.26 -4.36
CA ALA A 10 -7.35 9.27 -3.08
C ALA A 10 -6.36 9.31 -1.90
N VAL A 11 -5.36 8.42 -1.89
CA VAL A 11 -4.38 8.34 -0.80
C VAL A 11 -3.55 9.62 -0.74
N ASN A 12 -3.01 10.11 -1.87
CA ASN A 12 -2.21 11.33 -1.90
C ASN A 12 -2.98 12.57 -1.43
N ASP A 13 -4.23 12.75 -1.90
CA ASP A 13 -5.08 13.86 -1.47
C ASP A 13 -5.38 13.79 0.03
N TYR A 14 -5.63 12.58 0.55
CA TYR A 14 -5.87 12.37 1.97
C TYR A 14 -4.64 12.74 2.80
N VAL A 15 -3.46 12.21 2.48
CA VAL A 15 -2.25 12.46 3.28
C VAL A 15 -1.79 13.90 3.19
N LYS A 16 -1.98 14.56 2.04
CA LYS A 16 -1.70 16.00 1.89
C LYS A 16 -2.54 16.86 2.84
N LYS A 17 -3.77 16.43 3.14
CA LYS A 17 -4.69 17.16 4.02
C LYS A 17 -4.55 16.78 5.49
N ASN A 18 -4.28 15.51 5.79
CA ASN A 18 -4.41 14.96 7.15
C ASN A 18 -3.09 14.40 7.72
N GLY A 19 -2.00 14.38 6.95
CA GLY A 19 -0.76 13.72 7.33
C GLY A 19 -0.81 12.21 7.18
N TYR A 20 0.11 11.52 7.85
CA TYR A 20 0.41 10.10 7.60
C TYR A 20 0.02 9.16 8.75
N GLU A 21 -0.65 9.65 9.80
CA GLU A 21 -0.90 8.86 11.03
C GLU A 21 -2.20 8.03 10.99
N THR A 22 -2.93 8.08 9.87
CA THR A 22 -4.17 7.32 9.74
C THR A 22 -3.90 5.86 9.39
N TRP A 23 -4.48 4.99 10.21
CA TRP A 23 -4.53 3.54 10.02
C TRP A 23 -5.95 3.10 9.69
N MET A 24 -6.09 2.22 8.71
CA MET A 24 -7.37 1.69 8.25
C MET A 24 -7.30 0.17 8.13
N SER A 25 -8.33 -0.53 8.57
CA SER A 25 -8.56 -1.92 8.15
C SER A 25 -8.76 -2.00 6.64
N LYS A 26 -8.67 -3.22 6.10
CA LYS A 26 -8.95 -3.47 4.68
C LYS A 26 -10.33 -2.93 4.27
N LYS A 27 -11.36 -3.12 5.11
CA LYS A 27 -12.72 -2.64 4.84
C LYS A 27 -12.79 -1.11 4.83
N GLU A 28 -12.24 -0.46 5.86
CA GLU A 28 -12.22 1.00 5.95
C GLU A 28 -11.47 1.63 4.77
N PHE A 29 -10.37 1.02 4.31
CA PHE A 29 -9.67 1.49 3.14
C PHE A 29 -10.53 1.42 1.86
N TYR A 30 -11.29 0.33 1.65
CA TYR A 30 -12.22 0.26 0.53
C TYR A 30 -13.33 1.30 0.63
N ASP A 31 -13.94 1.46 1.81
CA ASP A 31 -15.01 2.42 2.04
C ASP A 31 -14.50 3.85 1.81
N PHE A 32 -13.29 4.15 2.28
CA PHE A 32 -12.58 5.40 2.02
C PHE A 32 -12.40 5.67 0.53
N VAL A 33 -11.78 4.74 -0.22
CA VAL A 33 -11.55 4.95 -1.65
C VAL A 33 -12.87 5.10 -2.41
N ASN A 34 -13.89 4.32 -2.08
CA ASN A 34 -15.21 4.42 -2.71
C ASN A 34 -15.92 5.74 -2.38
N SER A 35 -15.74 6.29 -1.18
CA SER A 35 -16.30 7.60 -0.83
C SER A 35 -15.72 8.77 -1.62
N CYS A 36 -14.56 8.59 -2.26
CA CYS A 36 -13.90 9.61 -3.07
C CYS A 36 -14.42 9.70 -4.51
N TYR A 37 -15.22 8.73 -4.99
CA TYR A 37 -15.62 8.65 -6.40
C TYR A 37 -17.06 8.18 -6.57
N GLU A 38 -17.73 8.65 -7.62
CA GLU A 38 -19.00 8.07 -8.06
C GLU A 38 -18.77 6.66 -8.65
N GLY A 39 -19.54 5.69 -8.16
CA GLY A 39 -19.48 4.27 -8.58
C GLY A 39 -18.56 3.40 -7.70
N ASN A 40 -19.03 2.20 -7.37
CA ASN A 40 -18.33 1.27 -6.49
C ASN A 40 -17.19 0.54 -7.20
N ILE A 41 -15.96 0.68 -6.69
CA ILE A 41 -14.83 -0.19 -7.03
C ILE A 41 -15.10 -1.56 -6.40
N LYS A 42 -15.19 -2.60 -7.23
CA LYS A 42 -15.32 -3.97 -6.75
C LYS A 42 -14.08 -4.33 -5.93
N THR A 43 -14.29 -4.86 -4.73
CA THR A 43 -13.23 -5.23 -3.77
C THR A 43 -12.22 -6.20 -4.34
N GLN A 44 -12.63 -7.08 -5.26
CA GLN A 44 -11.76 -8.05 -5.94
C GLN A 44 -10.74 -7.39 -6.90
N SER A 45 -11.00 -6.15 -7.34
CA SER A 45 -10.15 -5.43 -8.28
C SER A 45 -9.15 -4.48 -7.60
N LEU A 46 -9.14 -4.44 -6.26
CA LEU A 46 -8.24 -3.62 -5.46
C LEU A 46 -7.62 -4.52 -4.38
N ILE A 47 -6.30 -4.66 -4.40
CA ILE A 47 -5.54 -5.44 -3.44
C ILE A 47 -4.64 -4.43 -2.70
N PRO A 48 -5.00 -3.97 -1.48
CA PRO A 48 -4.26 -2.91 -0.80
C PRO A 48 -2.79 -3.27 -0.54
N THR A 49 -2.50 -4.56 -0.32
CA THR A 49 -1.13 -5.06 -0.11
C THR A 49 -0.22 -4.86 -1.31
N ASP A 50 -0.76 -4.71 -2.52
CA ASP A 50 0.05 -4.38 -3.70
C ASP A 50 0.65 -2.98 -3.57
N TYR A 51 -0.03 -2.06 -2.87
CA TYR A 51 0.40 -0.68 -2.73
C TYR A 51 1.27 -0.43 -1.48
N CYS A 52 1.75 -1.48 -0.81
CA CYS A 52 2.46 -1.33 0.45
C CYS A 52 3.98 -1.20 0.26
N TYR A 53 4.62 -0.24 0.91
CA TYR A 53 6.08 -0.09 0.94
C TYR A 53 6.76 -1.35 1.51
N ASN A 54 6.19 -1.94 2.55
CA ASN A 54 6.79 -3.06 3.29
C ASN A 54 6.35 -4.44 2.80
N ARG A 55 5.66 -4.53 1.66
CA ARG A 55 5.29 -5.79 1.03
C ARG A 55 5.64 -5.79 -0.45
N TYR A 56 6.11 -6.94 -0.91
CA TYR A 56 6.29 -7.22 -2.32
C TYR A 56 5.36 -8.36 -2.72
N ASN A 57 4.62 -8.18 -3.81
CA ASN A 57 3.85 -9.23 -4.47
C ASN A 57 4.49 -9.49 -5.84
N PHE A 58 4.73 -10.75 -6.16
CA PHE A 58 5.47 -11.12 -7.37
C PHE A 58 4.76 -10.60 -8.62
N GLY A 59 5.52 -10.03 -9.55
CA GLY A 59 4.99 -9.43 -10.79
C GLY A 59 4.35 -8.05 -10.60
N TRP A 60 4.37 -7.48 -9.40
CA TRP A 60 3.90 -6.11 -9.16
C TRP A 60 5.04 -5.10 -9.20
N GLU A 61 5.07 -4.29 -10.26
CA GLU A 61 5.93 -3.10 -10.41
C GLU A 61 5.11 -1.82 -10.21
N GLY A 62 4.34 -1.77 -9.13
CA GLY A 62 3.41 -0.68 -8.90
C GLY A 62 3.96 0.47 -8.07
N VAL A 63 3.01 1.25 -7.56
CA VAL A 63 3.24 2.46 -6.78
C VAL A 63 3.08 2.12 -5.31
N TRP A 64 3.94 2.70 -4.46
CA TRP A 64 3.89 2.52 -3.02
C TRP A 64 3.16 3.70 -2.36
N LEU A 65 2.15 3.37 -1.58
CA LEU A 65 1.23 4.32 -0.97
C LEU A 65 0.93 4.01 0.50
N LEU A 66 1.15 2.76 0.93
CA LEU A 66 0.67 2.25 2.22
C LEU A 66 1.80 1.56 3.01
N GLU A 67 1.62 1.41 4.30
CA GLU A 67 2.38 0.46 5.13
C GLU A 67 1.38 -0.51 5.77
N TYR A 68 1.74 -1.80 5.84
CA TYR A 68 0.86 -2.81 6.42
C TYR A 68 1.41 -3.36 7.75
N ASP A 69 0.62 -3.26 8.81
CA ASP A 69 0.92 -3.87 10.12
C ASP A 69 0.34 -5.29 10.15
N GLU A 70 1.23 -6.30 10.16
CA GLU A 70 0.86 -7.72 10.21
C GLU A 70 0.07 -8.11 11.46
N ASN A 71 0.38 -7.49 12.60
CA ASN A 71 -0.20 -7.88 13.88
C ASN A 71 -1.62 -7.31 14.00
N LYS A 72 -1.81 -6.05 13.58
CA LYS A 72 -3.09 -5.35 13.69
C LYS A 72 -3.99 -5.55 12.47
N LYS A 73 -3.43 -6.03 11.35
CA LYS A 73 -4.12 -6.15 10.05
C LYS A 73 -4.64 -4.79 9.54
N LEU A 74 -3.85 -3.73 9.77
CA LEU A 74 -4.17 -2.35 9.39
C LEU A 74 -3.18 -1.81 8.36
N PHE A 75 -3.67 -0.88 7.54
CA PHE A 75 -2.92 -0.15 6.53
C PHE A 75 -2.76 1.30 6.97
N ARG A 76 -1.53 1.77 7.06
CA ARG A 76 -1.21 3.18 7.23
C ARG A 76 -1.18 3.87 5.88
N LEU A 77 -1.77 5.07 5.79
CA LEU A 77 -1.75 5.87 4.56
C LEU A 77 -0.49 6.75 4.55
N LEU A 78 0.40 6.51 3.58
CA LEU A 78 1.68 7.21 3.44
C LEU A 78 1.75 8.10 2.19
N GLY A 79 1.12 7.67 1.10
CA GLY A 79 1.20 8.33 -0.20
C GLY A 79 2.50 8.04 -0.95
N GLU A 80 2.60 8.61 -2.15
CA GLU A 80 3.77 8.48 -3.01
C GLU A 80 4.97 9.24 -2.42
N ASN A 81 6.17 8.70 -2.65
CA ASN A 81 7.44 9.31 -2.26
C ASN A 81 7.62 9.55 -0.75
N TYR A 82 6.83 8.86 0.10
CA TYR A 82 7.07 8.88 1.53
C TYR A 82 8.48 8.32 1.80
N PRO A 83 9.29 8.96 2.67
CA PRO A 83 10.68 8.54 2.94
C PRO A 83 10.72 7.28 3.84
N TYR A 84 10.00 6.24 3.43
CA TYR A 84 9.86 4.97 4.13
C TYR A 84 11.23 4.37 4.43
N THR A 85 11.37 3.79 5.62
CA THR A 85 12.56 3.03 6.01
C THR A 85 12.11 1.74 6.68
N GLY A 86 12.56 0.61 6.16
CA GLY A 86 12.14 -0.69 6.66
C GLY A 86 12.21 -1.79 5.59
N ASP A 87 12.09 -3.03 6.07
CA ASP A 87 12.14 -4.21 5.21
C ASP A 87 10.91 -4.35 4.34
N VAL A 88 11.12 -4.92 3.15
CA VAL A 88 10.08 -5.34 2.22
C VAL A 88 9.97 -6.84 2.27
N TRP A 89 8.83 -7.35 2.71
CA TRP A 89 8.60 -8.78 2.85
C TRP A 89 7.83 -9.35 1.65
N HIS A 90 8.28 -10.49 1.16
CA HIS A 90 7.52 -11.30 0.21
C HIS A 90 6.95 -12.53 0.92
N PHE A 91 5.68 -12.83 0.64
CA PHE A 91 4.93 -13.96 1.22
C PHE A 91 4.47 -14.90 0.09
N PRO A 92 5.40 -15.68 -0.50
CA PRO A 92 5.09 -16.61 -1.59
C PRO A 92 4.15 -17.73 -1.13
N GLN A 93 3.26 -18.19 -2.01
CA GLN A 93 2.38 -19.32 -1.73
C GLN A 93 3.20 -20.61 -1.60
N GLY A 94 3.02 -21.33 -0.50
CA GLY A 94 3.67 -22.63 -0.27
C GLY A 94 5.16 -22.58 0.06
N GLN A 95 5.73 -21.38 0.28
CA GLN A 95 7.12 -21.19 0.70
C GLN A 95 7.19 -20.29 1.93
N SER A 96 8.35 -20.27 2.59
CA SER A 96 8.56 -19.40 3.75
C SER A 96 8.66 -17.93 3.32
N PRO A 97 8.13 -16.97 4.10
CA PRO A 97 8.34 -15.55 3.85
C PRO A 97 9.82 -15.19 3.87
N TYR A 98 10.22 -14.24 3.04
CA TYR A 98 11.59 -13.73 2.98
C TYR A 98 11.64 -12.23 2.73
N ILE A 99 12.78 -11.60 3.04
CA ILE A 99 13.00 -10.18 2.80
C ILE A 99 13.40 -9.99 1.34
N TYR A 100 12.54 -9.35 0.56
CA TYR A 100 12.78 -9.02 -0.84
C TYR A 100 13.77 -7.86 -1.02
N GLY A 101 13.75 -6.92 -0.07
CA GLY A 101 14.61 -5.73 -0.09
C GLY A 101 14.42 -4.87 1.14
N HIS A 102 15.05 -3.70 1.14
CA HIS A 102 14.99 -2.74 2.23
C HIS A 102 14.89 -1.32 1.68
N TRP A 103 13.98 -0.53 2.23
CA TRP A 103 13.91 0.89 2.00
C TRP A 103 14.80 1.63 2.98
N SER A 104 15.60 2.57 2.49
CA SER A 104 16.34 3.53 3.31
C SER A 104 16.00 4.94 2.85
N LYS A 105 15.26 5.70 3.65
CA LYS A 105 14.84 7.08 3.36
C LYS A 105 14.19 7.22 1.97
N GLY A 106 13.29 6.31 1.62
CA GLY A 106 12.59 6.32 0.33
C GLY A 106 13.38 5.74 -0.85
N ILE A 107 14.55 5.15 -0.62
CA ILE A 107 15.32 4.44 -1.66
C ILE A 107 15.25 2.93 -1.42
N LEU A 108 14.70 2.18 -2.38
CA LEU A 108 14.60 0.73 -2.29
C LEU A 108 15.87 0.05 -2.82
N LYS A 109 16.50 -0.76 -1.97
CA LYS A 109 17.53 -1.73 -2.36
C LYS A 109 16.93 -3.13 -2.37
N ARG A 110 16.89 -3.77 -3.54
CA ARG A 110 16.44 -5.17 -3.71
C ARG A 110 17.59 -6.14 -3.46
N TYR A 111 17.28 -7.31 -2.92
CA TYR A 111 18.26 -8.36 -2.65
C TYR A 111 18.25 -9.48 -3.69
N TYR A 112 17.22 -9.52 -4.54
CA TYR A 112 17.00 -10.51 -5.59
C TYR A 112 16.68 -9.83 -6.91
#